data_AF-A0A077XVP7-F1
#
_entry.id   AF-A0A077XVP7-F1
#
_cell.length_a   1.000
_cell.length_b   1.000
_cell.length_c   1.000
_cell.angle_alpha   90.00
_cell.angle_beta   90.00
_cell.angle_gamma   90.00
#
_symmetry.space_group_name_H-M   'P 1'
#
loop_
_entity.id
_entity.type
_entity.pdbx_description
1 polymer ?
#
loop_
_entity_poly.entity_id
_entity_poly.type
_entity_poly.pdbx_seq_one_letter_code
_entity_poly.pdbx_strand_id
1 'polypeptide(L)'
;MGNDHVTARLNFKKSDQDASMYFFNSFDVLFKKQGENETMQQNFRIAYGEGFRFDEAYKLMNGRSINKTFVMTDRQDRDIRQEINATAYMDFKNVDKYGNFEIVKVYGYDLEKKLSEYPIKDFENESVKNKIVTDLKNGDIASAIMKTANGDLEMRISANAQFDKLNLYDNKMKPLSKAVIKEVENKETVKQGTAKSQSKKQDENKPGKSTSKVIMKPDQGQDKNPSLRVG
;
A
#
# COMPACT_ATOMS: atom_id res chain seq x y z
N MET A 1 -15.13 -0.14 -1.13
CA MET A 1 -15.24 0.76 0.04
C MET A 1 -15.75 -0.10 1.18
N GLY A 2 -15.07 -0.09 2.34
CA GLY A 2 -15.35 -1.01 3.46
C GLY A 2 -16.62 -0.63 4.22
N ASN A 3 -17.28 -1.59 4.84
CA ASN A 3 -18.49 -1.38 5.66
C ASN A 3 -18.11 -0.99 7.10
N ASP A 4 -17.13 -0.10 7.23
CA ASP A 4 -16.73 0.46 8.52
C ASP A 4 -17.83 1.44 8.98
N HIS A 5 -18.11 1.44 10.28
CA HIS A 5 -19.07 2.37 10.88
C HIS A 5 -18.31 3.40 11.72
N VAL A 6 -18.51 4.69 11.41
CA VAL A 6 -17.89 5.81 12.12
C VAL A 6 -18.96 6.81 12.50
N THR A 7 -19.00 7.24 13.76
CA THR A 7 -19.92 8.27 14.24
C THR A 7 -19.13 9.31 15.03
N ALA A 8 -19.47 10.59 14.86
CA ALA A 8 -18.90 11.69 15.63
C ALA A 8 -19.94 12.35 16.54
N ARG A 9 -19.58 12.61 17.79
CA ARG A 9 -20.30 13.53 18.68
C ARG A 9 -19.49 14.81 18.81
N LEU A 10 -20.05 15.94 18.40
CA LEU A 10 -19.39 17.24 18.47
C LEU A 10 -19.60 17.87 19.85
N ASN A 11 -18.51 18.32 20.49
CA ASN A 11 -18.55 18.90 21.82
C ASN A 11 -18.31 20.41 21.73
N PHE A 12 -19.35 21.18 22.05
CA PHE A 12 -19.32 22.65 22.13
C PHE A 12 -19.34 23.11 23.59
N LYS A 13 -18.60 24.17 23.90
CA LYS A 13 -18.71 24.88 25.19
C LYS A 13 -19.15 26.32 24.94
N LYS A 14 -20.14 26.77 25.69
CA LYS A 14 -20.53 28.18 25.74
C LYS A 14 -19.37 29.02 26.30
N SER A 15 -19.15 30.21 25.76
CA SER A 15 -18.16 31.14 26.30
C SER A 15 -18.55 31.61 27.70
N ASP A 16 -17.58 31.67 28.60
CA ASP A 16 -17.76 32.22 29.95
C ASP A 16 -17.73 33.76 29.93
N GLN A 17 -17.23 34.38 28.85
CA GLN A 17 -17.07 35.83 28.70
C GLN A 17 -18.17 36.48 27.84
N ASP A 18 -18.75 35.73 26.89
CA ASP A 18 -19.79 36.22 25.98
C ASP A 18 -20.89 35.18 25.83
N ALA A 19 -22.07 35.45 26.39
CA ALA A 19 -23.19 34.52 26.39
C ALA A 19 -23.76 34.19 24.99
N SER A 20 -23.35 34.90 23.93
CA SER A 20 -23.73 34.62 22.54
C SER A 20 -22.79 33.63 21.83
N MET A 21 -21.60 33.37 22.38
CA MET A 21 -20.56 32.58 21.71
C MET A 21 -20.52 31.13 22.18
N TYR A 22 -20.25 30.22 21.23
CA TYR A 22 -19.97 28.81 21.46
C TYR A 22 -18.70 28.40 20.73
N PHE A 23 -17.86 27.64 21.41
CA PHE A 23 -16.60 27.13 20.87
C PHE A 23 -16.68 25.62 20.65
N PHE A 24 -16.31 25.19 19.43
CA PHE A 24 -16.12 23.79 19.12
C PHE A 24 -14.78 23.31 19.69
N ASN A 25 -14.82 22.50 20.74
CA ASN A 25 -13.62 22.16 21.54
C ASN A 25 -13.04 20.78 21.23
N SER A 26 -13.90 19.81 20.90
CA SER A 26 -13.49 18.46 20.57
C SER A 26 -14.62 17.72 19.89
N PHE A 27 -14.31 16.53 19.35
CA PHE A 27 -15.32 15.57 18.94
C PHE A 27 -14.93 14.18 19.41
N ASP A 28 -15.90 13.41 19.89
CA ASP A 28 -15.73 11.99 20.19
C ASP A 28 -16.02 11.19 18.92
N VAL A 29 -15.10 10.31 18.55
CA VAL A 29 -15.26 9.38 17.44
C VAL A 29 -15.51 7.99 18.00
N LEU A 30 -16.61 7.38 17.56
CA LEU A 30 -16.87 5.95 17.70
C LEU A 30 -16.57 5.28 16.37
N PHE A 31 -15.64 4.35 16.37
CA PHE A 31 -15.19 3.62 15.19
C PHE A 31 -15.37 2.13 15.40
N LYS A 32 -16.12 1.49 14.51
CA LYS A 32 -16.27 0.04 14.45
C LYS A 32 -15.83 -0.44 13.08
N LYS A 33 -14.75 -1.22 13.07
CA LYS A 33 -14.21 -1.81 11.85
C LYS A 33 -15.04 -2.99 11.40
N GLN A 34 -15.18 -3.17 10.08
CA GLN A 34 -15.94 -4.26 9.51
C GLN A 34 -15.43 -5.63 10.00
N GLY A 35 -16.35 -6.46 10.50
CA GLY A 35 -16.04 -7.80 10.98
C GLY A 35 -15.44 -7.85 12.39
N GLU A 36 -15.21 -6.70 13.01
CA GLU A 36 -14.81 -6.60 14.42
C GLU A 36 -16.04 -6.33 15.29
N ASN A 37 -16.08 -6.93 16.48
CA ASN A 37 -17.19 -6.76 17.42
C ASN A 37 -17.02 -5.54 18.31
N GLU A 38 -15.77 -5.12 18.52
CA GLU A 38 -15.42 -4.02 19.40
C GLU A 38 -15.57 -2.68 18.69
N THR A 39 -16.06 -1.69 19.44
CA THR A 39 -16.13 -0.30 19.00
C THR A 39 -15.05 0.46 19.75
N MET A 40 -14.16 1.08 19.00
CA MET A 40 -13.14 1.98 19.53
C MET A 40 -13.75 3.37 19.77
N GLN A 41 -13.37 4.02 20.87
CA GLN A 41 -13.70 5.41 21.14
C GLN A 41 -12.43 6.24 21.27
N GLN A 42 -12.43 7.44 20.69
CA GLN A 42 -11.34 8.41 20.84
C GLN A 42 -11.91 9.83 20.87
N ASN A 43 -11.46 10.66 21.80
CA ASN A 43 -11.69 12.11 21.76
C ASN A 43 -10.58 12.81 20.97
N PHE A 44 -10.97 13.64 20.01
CA PHE A 44 -10.06 14.52 19.27
C PHE A 44 -10.32 15.97 19.66
N ARG A 45 -9.34 16.62 20.29
CA ARG A 45 -9.43 18.04 20.64
C ARG A 45 -9.22 18.92 19.41
N ILE A 46 -9.97 20.02 19.36
CA ILE A 46 -9.73 21.10 18.43
C ILE A 46 -8.65 22.00 19.03
N ALA A 47 -7.48 21.96 18.42
CA ALA A 47 -6.35 22.80 18.76
C ALA A 47 -5.82 23.40 17.46
N TYR A 48 -5.61 24.71 17.45
CA TYR A 48 -5.12 25.41 16.27
C TYR A 48 -3.76 24.83 15.85
N GLY A 49 -3.69 24.30 14.63
CA GLY A 49 -2.49 23.68 14.06
C GLY A 49 -2.04 22.36 14.69
N GLU A 50 -2.69 21.88 15.75
CA GLU A 50 -2.38 20.57 16.35
C GLU A 50 -3.49 19.52 16.18
N GLY A 51 -4.73 19.96 15.90
CA GLY A 51 -5.88 19.09 15.78
C GLY A 51 -5.93 18.27 14.50
N PHE A 52 -6.82 17.28 14.52
CA PHE A 52 -7.14 16.43 13.37
C PHE A 52 -8.58 16.68 12.91
N ARG A 53 -8.81 16.67 11.61
CA ARG A 53 -10.17 16.65 11.05
C ARG A 53 -10.81 15.28 11.25
N PHE A 54 -12.12 15.17 11.03
CA PHE A 54 -12.83 13.90 11.20
C PHE A 54 -12.34 12.79 10.26
N ASP A 55 -12.00 13.11 9.01
CA ASP A 55 -11.41 12.17 8.06
C ASP A 55 -10.03 11.66 8.53
N GLU A 56 -9.21 12.57 9.08
CA GLU A 56 -7.90 12.25 9.65
C GLU A 56 -8.04 11.39 10.92
N ALA A 57 -9.02 11.70 11.78
CA ALA A 57 -9.32 10.91 12.96
C ALA A 57 -9.67 9.46 12.62
N TYR A 58 -10.57 9.25 11.65
CA TYR A 58 -10.89 7.91 11.14
C TYR A 58 -9.64 7.19 10.60
N LYS A 59 -8.80 7.88 9.84
CA LYS A 59 -7.56 7.32 9.30
C LYS A 59 -6.62 6.82 10.41
N LEU A 60 -6.39 7.65 11.43
CA LEU A 60 -5.59 7.30 12.61
C LEU A 60 -6.17 6.10 13.37
N MET A 61 -7.48 6.11 13.65
CA MET A 61 -8.16 5.00 14.34
C MET A 61 -8.16 3.71 13.54
N ASN A 62 -8.06 3.77 12.21
CA ASN A 62 -7.86 2.61 11.33
C ASN A 62 -6.37 2.19 11.25
N GLY A 63 -5.49 2.78 12.06
CA GLY A 63 -4.06 2.46 12.13
C GLY A 63 -3.23 3.03 10.98
N ARG A 64 -3.72 4.04 10.26
CA ARG A 64 -3.00 4.72 9.19
C ARG A 64 -2.22 5.92 9.71
N SER A 65 -1.13 6.25 9.04
CA SER A 65 -0.30 7.42 9.37
C SER A 65 -0.69 8.64 8.55
N ILE A 66 -0.56 9.85 9.12
CA ILE A 66 -0.89 11.11 8.47
C ILE A 66 0.28 12.07 8.57
N ASN A 67 0.80 12.51 7.44
CA ASN A 67 1.79 13.56 7.36
C ASN A 67 1.11 14.91 7.12
N LYS A 68 1.33 15.87 8.03
CA LYS A 68 0.83 17.24 7.88
C LYS A 68 1.76 18.22 8.57
N THR A 69 1.56 19.50 8.25
CA THR A 69 2.18 20.60 8.99
C THR A 69 1.40 20.83 10.28
N PHE A 70 2.10 20.74 11.41
CA PHE A 70 1.61 21.12 12.72
C PHE A 70 2.10 22.53 13.07
N VAL A 71 1.33 23.26 13.88
CA VAL A 71 1.77 24.53 14.46
C VAL A 71 2.05 24.32 15.93
N MET A 72 3.28 24.57 16.34
CA MET A 72 3.69 24.57 17.74
C MET A 72 3.81 26.01 18.22
N THR A 73 3.29 26.30 19.42
CA THR A 73 3.49 27.58 20.10
C THR A 73 4.71 27.51 21.01
N ASP A 74 5.47 28.59 21.12
CA ASP A 74 6.54 28.67 22.10
C ASP A 74 5.98 28.56 23.54
N ARG A 75 6.78 28.00 24.45
CA ARG A 75 6.36 27.77 25.85
C ARG A 75 6.33 29.07 26.67
N GLN A 76 7.16 30.04 26.32
CA GLN A 76 7.33 31.33 26.99
C GLN A 76 6.46 32.40 26.33
N ASP A 77 6.25 32.32 25.02
CA ASP A 77 5.40 33.24 24.28
C ASP A 77 4.45 32.51 23.31
N ARG A 78 3.15 32.51 23.62
CA ARG A 78 2.13 31.82 22.81
C ARG A 78 1.81 32.51 21.48
N ASP A 79 2.28 33.74 21.28
CA ASP A 79 2.12 34.45 20.01
C ASP A 79 3.18 34.01 18.98
N ILE A 80 4.29 33.43 19.44
CA ILE A 80 5.30 32.82 18.56
C ILE A 80 4.81 31.44 18.11
N ARG A 81 4.64 31.29 16.80
CA ARG A 81 4.17 30.06 16.15
C ARG A 81 5.25 29.52 15.22
N GLN A 82 5.50 28.23 15.29
CA GLN A 82 6.43 27.52 14.42
C GLN A 82 5.70 26.39 13.70
N GLU A 83 5.80 26.39 12.38
CA GLU A 83 5.30 25.29 11.55
C GLU A 83 6.33 24.17 11.51
N ILE A 84 5.87 22.94 11.77
CA ILE A 84 6.70 21.75 11.74
C ILE A 84 5.97 20.62 11.03
N ASN A 85 6.62 20.03 10.02
CA ASN A 85 6.08 18.84 9.36
C ASN A 85 6.35 17.61 10.24
N ALA A 86 5.31 16.80 10.45
CA ALA A 86 5.46 15.51 11.11
C ALA A 86 4.46 14.49 10.57
N THR A 87 4.77 13.22 10.77
CA THR A 87 3.85 12.11 10.50
C THR A 87 3.29 11.58 11.80
N ALA A 88 1.98 11.67 11.98
CA ALA A 88 1.26 11.18 13.14
C ALA A 88 0.75 9.75 12.92
N TYR A 89 0.75 8.95 13.97
CA TYR A 89 0.06 7.65 14.03
C TYR A 89 -0.56 7.45 15.43
N MET A 90 -1.56 6.57 15.53
CA MET A 90 -2.18 6.21 16.80
C MET A 90 -1.45 5.00 17.41
N ASP A 91 -0.99 5.13 18.65
CA ASP A 91 -0.39 4.03 19.40
C ASP A 91 -1.46 3.30 20.22
N PHE A 92 -1.89 2.15 19.71
CA PHE A 92 -2.91 1.32 20.33
C PHE A 92 -2.48 0.62 21.63
N LYS A 93 -1.22 0.77 22.04
CA LYS A 93 -0.70 0.17 23.29
C LYS A 93 -0.75 1.13 24.47
N ASN A 94 -0.70 2.43 24.21
CA ASN A 94 -0.64 3.46 25.23
C ASN A 94 -2.00 4.17 25.32
N VAL A 95 -2.69 3.95 26.44
CA VAL A 95 -4.03 4.49 26.69
C VAL A 95 -3.96 5.42 27.90
N ASP A 96 -4.52 6.62 27.77
CA ASP A 96 -4.61 7.56 28.87
C ASP A 96 -5.70 7.16 29.89
N LYS A 97 -5.76 7.88 31.01
CA LYS A 97 -6.77 7.66 32.07
C LYS A 97 -8.23 7.85 31.64
N TYR A 98 -8.47 8.42 30.45
CA TYR A 98 -9.79 8.65 29.88
C TYR A 98 -10.14 7.65 28.76
N GLY A 99 -9.28 6.67 28.50
CA GLY A 99 -9.48 5.66 27.46
C GLY A 99 -9.06 6.11 26.07
N ASN A 100 -8.35 7.23 25.92
CA ASN A 100 -7.84 7.67 24.62
C ASN A 100 -6.47 7.06 24.33
N PHE A 101 -6.28 6.59 23.10
CA PHE A 101 -4.98 6.19 22.60
C PHE A 101 -4.07 7.39 22.37
N GLU A 102 -2.78 7.20 22.63
CA GLU A 102 -1.76 8.20 22.33
C GLU A 102 -1.63 8.42 20.81
N ILE A 103 -1.45 9.68 20.40
CA ILE A 103 -1.09 10.02 19.01
C ILE A 103 0.37 10.46 19.01
N VAL A 104 1.22 9.62 18.43
CA VAL A 104 2.67 9.86 18.35
C VAL A 104 2.98 10.63 17.06
N LYS A 105 3.79 11.68 17.17
CA LYS A 105 4.31 12.46 16.04
C LYS A 105 5.76 12.05 15.76
N VAL A 106 6.04 11.57 14.56
CA VAL A 106 7.38 11.25 14.07
C VAL A 106 7.86 12.37 13.16
N TYR A 107 8.96 13.01 13.54
CA TYR A 107 9.62 14.05 12.78
C TYR A 107 10.66 13.43 11.84
N GLY A 108 10.78 13.97 10.62
CA GLY A 108 11.78 13.49 9.64
C GLY A 108 11.45 12.15 8.97
N TYR A 109 10.21 11.67 9.03
CA TYR A 109 9.77 10.50 8.27
C TYR A 109 9.77 10.81 6.76
N ASP A 110 10.77 10.29 6.05
CA ASP A 110 10.92 10.47 4.61
C ASP A 110 10.17 9.37 3.83
N LEU A 111 8.90 9.66 3.55
CA LEU A 111 8.03 8.77 2.80
C LEU A 111 8.51 8.53 1.36
N GLU A 112 9.12 9.54 0.72
CA GLU A 112 9.59 9.40 -0.67
C GLU A 112 10.78 8.47 -0.75
N LYS A 113 11.75 8.65 0.17
CA LYS A 113 12.85 7.70 0.34
C LYS A 113 12.32 6.31 0.65
N LYS A 114 11.33 6.18 1.54
CA LYS A 114 10.73 4.89 1.87
C LYS A 114 10.08 4.22 0.66
N LEU A 115 9.29 4.96 -0.12
CA LEU A 115 8.68 4.45 -1.37
C LEU A 115 9.74 4.04 -2.38
N SER A 116 10.85 4.78 -2.44
CA SER A 116 11.97 4.43 -3.32
C SER A 116 12.59 3.09 -2.96
N GLU A 117 12.39 2.52 -1.76
CA GLU A 117 12.87 1.17 -1.39
C GLU A 117 12.07 0.04 -2.06
N TYR A 118 10.89 0.33 -2.64
CA TYR A 118 10.01 -0.66 -3.26
C TYR A 118 10.11 -0.62 -4.80
N PRO A 119 9.90 -1.75 -5.51
CA PRO A 119 9.95 -1.83 -6.97
C PRO A 119 8.65 -1.32 -7.63
N ILE A 120 8.21 -0.12 -7.27
CA ILE A 120 6.99 0.50 -7.81
C ILE A 120 7.20 0.82 -9.29
N LYS A 121 6.32 0.31 -10.14
CA LYS A 121 6.31 0.58 -11.56
C LYS A 121 6.05 2.06 -11.82
N ASP A 122 6.81 2.63 -12.75
CA ASP A 122 6.72 4.02 -13.20
C ASP A 122 6.89 5.07 -12.10
N PHE A 123 7.56 4.73 -10.98
CA PHE A 123 7.79 5.68 -9.88
C PHE A 123 8.72 6.85 -10.24
N GLU A 124 9.50 6.73 -11.32
CA GLU A 124 10.29 7.85 -11.90
C GLU A 124 9.40 8.88 -12.60
N ASN A 125 8.16 8.53 -12.93
CA ASN A 125 7.20 9.49 -13.47
C ASN A 125 6.66 10.37 -12.34
N GLU A 126 6.91 11.68 -12.43
CA GLU A 126 6.52 12.64 -11.40
C GLU A 126 5.03 12.64 -11.08
N SER A 127 4.15 12.44 -12.07
CA SER A 127 2.70 12.39 -11.84
C SER A 127 2.30 11.18 -11.00
N VAL A 128 2.85 10.01 -11.33
CA VAL A 128 2.63 8.76 -10.57
C VAL A 128 3.16 8.90 -9.16
N LYS A 129 4.41 9.38 -9.02
CA LYS A 129 5.06 9.63 -7.74
C LYS A 129 4.24 10.60 -6.88
N ASN A 130 3.92 11.78 -7.40
CA ASN A 130 3.21 12.83 -6.66
C ASN A 130 1.84 12.37 -6.20
N LYS A 131 1.12 11.60 -7.03
CA LYS A 131 -0.16 11.00 -6.64
C LYS A 131 -0.01 10.06 -5.45
N ILE A 132 0.89 9.07 -5.54
CA ILE A 132 1.09 8.09 -4.46
C ILE A 132 1.55 8.78 -3.19
N VAL A 133 2.53 9.68 -3.28
CA VAL A 133 3.07 10.42 -2.13
C VAL A 133 1.98 11.25 -1.46
N THR A 134 1.15 11.95 -2.24
CA THR A 134 0.07 12.78 -1.70
C THR A 134 -1.00 11.94 -1.01
N ASP A 135 -1.46 10.86 -1.65
CA ASP A 135 -2.43 9.93 -1.06
C ASP A 135 -1.90 9.39 0.29
N LEU A 136 -0.65 8.92 0.31
CA LEU A 136 -0.04 8.36 1.51
C LEU A 136 0.24 9.40 2.60
N LYS A 137 0.65 10.62 2.26
CA LYS A 137 0.77 11.74 3.23
C LYS A 137 -0.57 12.05 3.87
N ASN A 138 -1.65 12.03 3.09
CA ASN A 138 -3.00 12.24 3.61
C ASN A 138 -3.54 11.06 4.43
N GLY A 139 -2.78 9.98 4.61
CA GLY A 139 -3.24 8.75 5.26
C GLY A 139 -4.25 7.95 4.46
N ASP A 140 -4.31 8.17 3.14
CA ASP A 140 -5.09 7.37 2.21
C ASP A 140 -4.35 6.09 1.83
N ILE A 141 -5.10 5.18 1.19
CA ILE A 141 -4.58 3.94 0.63
C ILE A 141 -4.44 4.13 -0.88
N ALA A 142 -3.20 4.12 -1.37
CA ALA A 142 -2.91 4.28 -2.79
C ALA A 142 -2.94 2.92 -3.51
N SER A 143 -3.37 2.91 -4.76
CA SER A 143 -3.07 1.79 -5.67
C SER A 143 -1.65 1.93 -6.21
N ALA A 144 -0.91 0.84 -6.26
CA ALA A 144 0.43 0.79 -6.84
C ALA A 144 0.62 -0.54 -7.58
N ILE A 145 1.47 -0.53 -8.60
CA ILE A 145 1.90 -1.75 -9.30
C ILE A 145 3.33 -2.01 -8.89
N MET A 146 3.60 -3.17 -8.30
CA MET A 146 4.96 -3.61 -7.95
C MET A 146 5.49 -4.54 -9.03
N LYS A 147 6.75 -4.35 -9.43
CA LYS A 147 7.46 -5.32 -10.28
C LYS A 147 7.91 -6.49 -9.40
N THR A 148 7.52 -7.70 -9.77
CA THR A 148 7.88 -8.95 -9.08
C THR A 148 8.59 -9.91 -10.05
N ALA A 149 9.11 -11.04 -9.56
CA ALA A 149 9.71 -12.04 -10.44
C ALA A 149 8.67 -12.69 -11.38
N ASN A 150 7.40 -12.70 -10.98
CA ASN A 150 6.28 -13.28 -11.73
C ASN A 150 5.54 -12.25 -12.61
N GLY A 151 6.06 -11.02 -12.70
CA GLY A 151 5.45 -9.92 -13.46
C GLY A 151 4.92 -8.79 -12.58
N ASP A 152 4.04 -7.97 -13.14
CA ASP A 152 3.44 -6.83 -12.47
C ASP A 152 2.35 -7.29 -11.49
N LEU A 153 2.43 -6.83 -10.24
CA LEU A 153 1.46 -7.10 -9.18
C LEU A 153 0.80 -5.80 -8.75
N GLU A 154 -0.49 -5.63 -9.08
CA GLU A 154 -1.30 -4.54 -8.55
C GLU A 154 -1.63 -4.81 -7.07
N MET A 155 -1.47 -3.78 -6.23
CA MET A 155 -1.74 -3.85 -4.81
C MET A 155 -2.17 -2.49 -4.25
N ARG A 156 -2.57 -2.51 -2.98
CA ARG A 156 -2.91 -1.33 -2.19
C ARG A 156 -1.83 -1.10 -1.14
N ILE A 157 -1.42 0.15 -0.96
CA ILE A 157 -0.38 0.54 -0.01
C ILE A 157 -0.86 1.66 0.90
N SER A 158 -0.42 1.66 2.16
CA SER A 158 -0.58 2.78 3.09
C SER A 158 0.73 3.05 3.84
N ALA A 159 0.97 4.29 4.25
CA ALA A 159 2.11 4.62 5.10
C ALA A 159 1.94 4.02 6.50
N ASN A 160 3.05 3.54 7.09
CA ASN A 160 3.12 3.07 8.47
C ASN A 160 4.37 3.63 9.15
N ALA A 161 4.23 4.81 9.75
CA ALA A 161 5.30 5.52 10.42
C ALA A 161 5.78 4.83 11.71
N GLN A 162 4.90 4.07 12.39
CA GLN A 162 5.25 3.34 13.62
C GLN A 162 6.41 2.36 13.38
N PHE A 163 6.41 1.69 12.22
CA PHE A 163 7.39 0.67 11.88
C PHE A 163 8.37 1.10 10.79
N ASP A 164 8.35 2.37 10.38
CA ASP A 164 9.11 2.90 9.24
C ASP A 164 8.97 2.05 7.96
N LYS A 165 7.72 1.67 7.63
CA LYS A 165 7.38 0.75 6.54
C LYS A 165 6.10 1.17 5.81
N LEU A 166 5.76 0.42 4.76
CA LEU A 166 4.45 0.47 4.13
C LEU A 166 3.63 -0.75 4.58
N ASN A 167 2.34 -0.54 4.82
CA ASN A 167 1.40 -1.65 4.87
C ASN A 167 0.99 -2.00 3.44
N LEU A 168 1.00 -3.30 3.11
CA LEU A 168 0.71 -3.81 1.78
C LEU A 168 -0.50 -4.73 1.82
N TYR A 169 -1.47 -4.47 0.94
CA TYR A 169 -2.73 -5.21 0.87
C TYR A 169 -3.05 -5.65 -0.56
N ASP A 170 -3.84 -6.72 -0.68
CA ASP A 170 -4.46 -7.08 -1.95
C ASP A 170 -5.58 -6.10 -2.34
N ASN A 171 -6.18 -6.31 -3.52
CA ASN A 171 -7.30 -5.51 -4.01
C ASN A 171 -8.59 -5.61 -3.16
N LYS A 172 -8.64 -6.55 -2.21
CA LYS A 172 -9.73 -6.76 -1.25
C LYS A 172 -9.39 -6.21 0.13
N MET A 173 -8.35 -5.39 0.25
CA MET A 173 -7.87 -4.79 1.52
C MET A 173 -7.42 -5.81 2.57
N LYS A 174 -7.02 -7.02 2.14
CA LYS A 174 -6.41 -8.01 3.04
C LYS A 174 -4.88 -7.87 3.02
N PRO A 175 -4.21 -7.93 4.17
CA PRO A 175 -2.74 -7.91 4.22
C PRO A 175 -2.14 -8.99 3.31
N LEU A 176 -1.09 -8.64 2.58
CA LEU A 176 -0.37 -9.61 1.76
C LEU A 176 0.36 -10.65 2.63
N SER A 177 0.64 -11.81 2.05
CA SER A 177 1.39 -12.85 2.73
C SER A 177 2.84 -12.41 2.98
N LYS A 178 3.46 -12.93 4.04
CA LYS A 178 4.87 -12.64 4.37
C LYS A 178 5.83 -12.95 3.21
N ALA A 179 5.51 -13.96 2.40
CA ALA A 179 6.31 -14.33 1.23
C ALA A 179 6.30 -13.23 0.17
N VAL A 180 5.11 -12.71 -0.17
CA VAL A 180 4.96 -11.63 -1.15
C VAL A 180 5.58 -10.33 -0.63
N ILE A 181 5.39 -10.01 0.65
CA ILE A 181 6.00 -8.82 1.27
C ILE A 181 7.54 -8.88 1.15
N LYS A 182 8.15 -10.03 1.48
CA LYS A 182 9.60 -10.20 1.35
C LYS A 182 10.09 -10.09 -0.09
N GLU A 183 9.31 -10.55 -1.06
CA GLU A 183 9.68 -10.41 -2.48
C GLU A 183 9.71 -8.95 -2.92
N VAL A 184 8.75 -8.13 -2.48
CA VAL A 184 8.70 -6.71 -2.87
C VAL A 184 9.57 -5.80 -2.02
N GLU A 185 9.88 -6.16 -0.78
CA GLU A 185 10.89 -5.45 0.04
C GLU A 185 12.32 -5.71 -0.49
N ASN A 186 12.57 -6.83 -1.17
CA ASN A 186 13.87 -7.17 -1.74
C ASN A 186 13.97 -6.77 -3.22
N LYS A 187 14.49 -5.59 -3.52
CA LYS A 187 14.69 -5.13 -4.91
C LYS A 187 15.56 -6.06 -5.77
N GLU A 188 16.46 -6.83 -5.16
CA GLU A 188 17.40 -7.69 -5.89
C GLU A 188 16.74 -8.92 -6.52
N THR A 189 15.67 -9.45 -5.92
CA THR A 189 14.96 -10.63 -6.46
C THR A 189 14.25 -10.33 -7.78
N VAL A 190 13.90 -9.05 -8.02
CA VAL A 190 13.26 -8.59 -9.26
C VAL A 190 14.26 -8.58 -10.44
N LYS A 191 15.56 -8.39 -10.18
CA LYS A 191 16.59 -8.36 -11.24
C LYS A 191 16.92 -9.74 -11.82
N GLN A 192 16.68 -10.83 -11.09
CA GLN A 192 16.96 -12.19 -11.58
C GLN A 192 15.82 -12.79 -12.44
N GLY A 193 14.60 -12.26 -12.36
CA GLY A 193 13.44 -12.75 -13.14
C GLY A 193 13.46 -12.31 -14.61
N THR A 194 14.03 -11.15 -14.93
CA THR A 194 14.06 -10.61 -16.30
C THR A 194 15.09 -11.27 -17.22
N ALA A 195 16.05 -12.03 -16.69
CA ALA A 195 17.07 -12.71 -17.49
C ALA A 195 16.62 -14.07 -18.07
N LYS A 196 15.45 -14.62 -17.67
CA LYS A 196 15.01 -15.97 -18.09
C LYS A 196 13.86 -16.01 -19.10
N SER A 197 13.33 -14.88 -19.56
CA SER A 197 12.18 -14.85 -20.48
C SER A 197 12.48 -14.41 -21.92
N GLN A 198 13.74 -14.19 -22.30
CA GLN A 198 14.15 -13.95 -23.69
C GLN A 198 15.08 -15.05 -24.20
N SER A 199 14.61 -16.30 -24.26
CA SER A 199 15.32 -17.38 -24.98
C SER A 199 14.34 -18.46 -25.44
N LYS A 200 13.31 -18.10 -26.21
CA LYS A 200 12.58 -19.03 -27.11
C LYS A 200 11.61 -18.28 -28.02
N LYS A 201 12.17 -17.52 -28.97
CA LYS A 201 11.54 -17.28 -30.27
C LYS A 201 12.66 -17.29 -31.30
N GLN A 202 12.85 -18.43 -31.93
CA GLN A 202 13.60 -18.54 -33.17
C GLN A 202 12.57 -18.63 -34.28
N ASP A 203 12.79 -17.76 -35.27
CA ASP A 203 12.08 -17.63 -36.54
C ASP A 203 11.68 -18.96 -37.19
N GLU A 204 10.53 -18.97 -37.87
CA GLU A 204 10.57 -19.14 -39.32
C GLU A 204 9.30 -18.63 -40.01
N ASN A 205 9.55 -17.95 -41.12
CA ASN A 205 8.63 -17.19 -41.95
C ASN A 205 7.79 -18.14 -42.84
N LYS A 206 6.51 -17.81 -43.02
CA LYS A 206 5.58 -18.36 -44.06
C LYS A 206 5.92 -17.76 -45.45
N PRO A 207 5.27 -18.10 -46.59
CA PRO A 207 4.13 -19.03 -46.83
C PRO A 207 4.21 -19.90 -48.13
N GLY A 208 3.33 -20.90 -48.28
CA GLY A 208 2.86 -21.30 -49.63
C GLY A 208 2.30 -22.72 -49.86
N LYS A 209 0.97 -22.80 -50.03
CA LYS A 209 0.18 -23.72 -50.89
C LYS A 209 0.21 -25.25 -50.70
N SER A 210 -0.86 -25.73 -50.07
CA SER A 210 -1.88 -26.68 -50.56
C SER A 210 -1.61 -27.55 -51.81
N THR A 211 -1.83 -28.86 -51.58
CA THR A 211 -2.51 -29.90 -52.41
C THR A 211 -1.80 -30.60 -53.59
N SER A 212 -1.68 -31.93 -53.41
CA SER A 212 -2.07 -33.03 -54.32
C SER A 212 -0.99 -33.87 -55.03
N LYS A 213 -1.03 -35.18 -54.72
CA LYS A 213 -0.65 -36.38 -55.53
C LYS A 213 0.85 -36.51 -55.89
N VAL A 214 1.50 -37.67 -55.98
CA VAL A 214 1.15 -38.96 -56.56
C VAL A 214 2.03 -40.08 -55.93
N ILE A 215 1.44 -41.26 -55.88
CA ILE A 215 1.94 -42.62 -55.57
C ILE A 215 3.18 -43.02 -56.39
N MET A 216 4.13 -43.77 -55.81
CA MET A 216 4.84 -44.87 -56.49
C MET A 216 5.70 -45.72 -55.52
N LYS A 217 5.26 -46.95 -55.24
CA LYS A 217 6.09 -48.16 -55.10
C LYS A 217 6.30 -48.73 -56.53
N PRO A 218 7.30 -49.55 -56.87
CA PRO A 218 7.72 -50.82 -56.25
C PRO A 218 9.28 -50.93 -56.19
N ASP A 219 9.99 -52.00 -55.85
CA ASP A 219 9.79 -53.44 -55.95
C ASP A 219 10.89 -54.12 -55.10
N GLN A 220 10.62 -55.31 -54.55
CA GLN A 220 11.61 -56.16 -53.89
C GLN A 220 11.79 -57.45 -54.70
N GLY A 221 13.02 -57.70 -55.17
CA GLY A 221 13.52 -59.02 -55.57
C GLY A 221 14.89 -59.21 -54.90
N GLN A 222 14.97 -60.07 -53.88
CA GLN A 222 15.52 -61.42 -53.92
C GLN A 222 17.03 -61.51 -54.24
N ASP A 223 17.81 -61.92 -53.24
CA ASP A 223 18.95 -62.80 -53.48
C ASP A 223 19.25 -63.70 -52.25
N LYS A 224 19.05 -65.01 -52.49
CA LYS A 224 19.89 -66.17 -52.16
C LYS A 224 20.27 -66.52 -50.71
N ASN A 225 19.72 -67.67 -50.32
CA ASN A 225 20.23 -68.66 -49.34
C ASN A 225 21.59 -69.24 -49.80
N PRO A 226 22.43 -69.81 -48.92
CA PRO A 226 22.24 -71.23 -48.58
C PRO A 226 22.51 -71.64 -47.12
N SER A 227 21.80 -72.72 -46.76
CA SER A 227 21.89 -73.69 -45.67
C SER A 227 23.27 -74.01 -45.06
N LEU A 228 23.29 -74.33 -43.75
CA LEU A 228 23.87 -75.58 -43.21
C LEU A 228 23.56 -75.85 -41.71
N ARG A 229 23.02 -77.07 -41.47
CA ARG A 229 23.07 -78.02 -40.32
C ARG A 229 23.38 -77.51 -38.90
N VAL A 230 22.48 -77.73 -37.92
CA VAL A 230 22.26 -78.96 -37.10
C VAL A 230 23.51 -79.43 -36.34
N GLY A 231 23.45 -79.23 -35.03
CA GLY A 231 24.26 -79.80 -33.95
C GLY A 231 23.65 -79.37 -32.63
#